data_AF-Q4W588-F1
#
_entry.id   AF-Q4W588-F1
#
_cell.length_a   1.000
_cell.length_b   1.000
_cell.length_c   1.000
_cell.angle_alpha   90.00
_cell.angle_beta   90.00
_cell.angle_gamma   90.00
#
_symmetry.space_group_name_H-M   'P 1'
#
loop_
_entity.id
_entity.type
_entity.pdbx_description
1 polymer ?
#
loop_
_entity_poly.entity_id
_entity_poly.type
_entity_poly.pdbx_seq_one_letter_code
_entity_poly.pdbx_strand_id
1 'polypeptide(L)'
;MAEGQKSAVTEYYLNHGEWPGNNTSAGVASSSTIKGKYVKEVTVANGVITATMLSSGVNKEIQGKKLSLWAKRQDGSVKWFCGQPVTRTDAKADTVAAAAKTADNINTKHLPSTCRDASSVVCIETPPTAFYKNT
;
A
#
# COMPACT_ATOMS: atom_id res chain seq x y z
N MET A 1 -10.68 7.81 -3.70
CA MET A 1 -10.50 6.64 -4.62
C MET A 1 -9.79 5.45 -3.95
N ALA A 2 -8.84 5.66 -3.03
CA ALA A 2 -8.16 4.55 -2.34
C ALA A 2 -8.91 3.98 -1.11
N GLU A 3 -9.84 4.74 -0.50
CA GLU A 3 -10.56 4.31 0.72
C GLU A 3 -11.53 3.15 0.50
N GLY A 4 -12.20 3.10 -0.66
CA GLY A 4 -13.08 1.98 -1.01
C GLY A 4 -12.34 0.65 -1.08
N GLN A 5 -11.09 0.68 -1.56
CA GLN A 5 -10.23 -0.51 -1.64
C GLN A 5 -9.76 -0.94 -0.25
N LYS A 6 -9.37 0.02 0.60
CA LYS A 6 -8.97 -0.26 1.99
C LYS A 6 -10.11 -0.90 2.78
N SER A 7 -11.33 -0.40 2.61
CA SER A 7 -12.51 -0.91 3.32
C SER A 7 -12.80 -2.35 2.92
N ALA A 8 -12.84 -2.63 1.61
CA ALA A 8 -13.09 -3.97 1.09
C ALA A 8 -12.01 -5.00 1.51
N VAL A 9 -10.73 -4.60 1.46
CA VAL A 9 -9.61 -5.46 1.93
C VAL A 9 -9.69 -5.73 3.44
N THR A 10 -10.08 -4.72 4.22
CA THR A 10 -10.23 -4.85 5.68
C THR A 10 -11.39 -5.77 6.03
N GLU A 11 -12.56 -5.56 5.41
CA GLU A 11 -13.76 -6.37 5.62
C GLU A 11 -13.52 -7.83 5.24
N TYR A 12 -12.84 -8.08 4.11
CA TYR A 12 -12.45 -9.44 3.72
C TYR A 12 -11.60 -10.12 4.80
N TYR A 13 -10.58 -9.42 5.31
CA TYR A 13 -9.71 -9.93 6.37
C TYR A 13 -10.49 -10.23 7.65
N LEU A 14 -11.39 -9.35 8.07
CA LEU A 14 -12.20 -9.54 9.27
C LEU A 14 -13.15 -10.75 9.15
N ASN A 15 -13.66 -11.02 7.94
CA ASN A 15 -14.57 -12.14 7.68
C ASN A 15 -13.86 -13.49 7.47
N HIS A 16 -12.65 -13.51 6.91
CA HIS A 16 -11.95 -14.74 6.50
C HIS A 16 -10.71 -15.06 7.34
N GLY A 17 -10.21 -14.12 8.15
CA GLY A 17 -8.98 -14.26 8.91
C GLY A 17 -7.70 -14.25 8.07
N GLU A 18 -7.80 -13.94 6.78
CA GLU A 18 -6.69 -13.83 5.84
C GLU A 18 -6.91 -12.70 4.83
N TRP A 19 -5.82 -12.14 4.31
CA TRP A 19 -5.85 -11.06 3.34
C TRP A 19 -6.33 -11.55 1.97
N PRO A 20 -7.13 -10.77 1.22
CA PRO A 20 -7.61 -11.19 -0.09
C PRO A 20 -6.45 -11.34 -1.06
N GLY A 21 -6.37 -12.49 -1.73
CA GLY A 21 -5.29 -12.80 -2.67
C GLY A 21 -5.27 -11.90 -3.91
N ASN A 22 -6.42 -11.37 -4.32
CA ASN A 22 -6.57 -10.54 -5.52
C ASN A 22 -7.78 -9.58 -5.42
N ASN A 23 -7.97 -8.73 -6.44
CA ASN A 23 -9.08 -7.77 -6.52
C ASN A 23 -10.46 -8.45 -6.41
N THR A 24 -10.66 -9.56 -7.13
CA THR A 24 -11.95 -10.28 -7.13
C THR A 24 -12.27 -10.84 -5.76
N SER A 25 -11.29 -11.46 -5.08
CA SER A 25 -11.45 -11.94 -3.70
C SER A 25 -11.80 -10.80 -2.75
N ALA A 26 -11.19 -9.63 -2.92
CA ALA A 26 -11.52 -8.45 -2.12
C ALA A 26 -12.90 -7.85 -2.45
N GLY A 27 -13.61 -8.33 -3.46
CA GLY A 27 -14.90 -7.77 -3.89
C GLY A 27 -14.78 -6.41 -4.58
N VAL A 28 -13.62 -6.10 -5.16
CA VAL A 28 -13.38 -4.84 -5.87
C VAL A 28 -13.21 -5.06 -7.37
N ALA A 29 -13.40 -3.99 -8.15
CA ALA A 29 -13.24 -4.04 -9.59
C ALA A 29 -11.84 -4.56 -10.00
N SER A 30 -11.76 -5.17 -11.18
CA SER A 30 -10.49 -5.63 -11.74
C SER A 30 -9.49 -4.48 -11.88
N SER A 31 -8.19 -4.80 -11.85
CA SER A 31 -7.12 -3.81 -11.69
C SER A 31 -7.15 -2.71 -12.73
N SER A 32 -7.42 -3.07 -13.98
CA SER A 32 -7.49 -2.16 -15.12
C SER A 32 -8.77 -1.31 -15.16
N THR A 33 -9.76 -1.58 -14.32
CA THR A 33 -10.98 -0.76 -14.19
C THR A 33 -10.82 0.33 -13.14
N ILE A 34 -9.95 0.15 -12.14
CA ILE A 34 -9.69 1.14 -11.09
C ILE A 34 -8.65 2.16 -11.59
N LYS A 35 -9.13 3.18 -12.29
CA LYS A 35 -8.32 4.30 -12.81
C LYS A 35 -8.67 5.61 -12.12
N GLY A 36 -7.74 6.55 -12.16
CA GLY A 36 -7.96 7.92 -11.70
C GLY A 36 -7.16 8.92 -12.53
N LYS A 37 -7.28 10.21 -12.20
CA LYS A 37 -6.59 11.30 -12.93
C LYS A 37 -5.08 11.06 -13.12
N TYR A 38 -4.43 10.39 -12.16
CA TYR A 38 -2.99 10.11 -12.17
C TYR A 38 -2.64 8.62 -12.04
N VAL A 39 -3.66 7.77 -11.86
CA VAL A 39 -3.50 6.34 -11.56
C VAL A 39 -3.99 5.53 -12.75
N LYS A 40 -3.11 4.68 -13.27
CA LYS A 40 -3.37 3.78 -14.39
C LYS A 40 -4.23 2.58 -13.98
N GLU A 41 -3.91 1.99 -12.83
CA GLU A 41 -4.52 0.76 -12.32
C GLU A 41 -4.21 0.59 -10.83
N VAL A 42 -5.04 -0.20 -10.16
CA VAL A 42 -4.86 -0.57 -8.76
C VAL A 42 -5.01 -2.08 -8.61
N THR A 43 -3.95 -2.73 -8.13
CA THR A 43 -3.91 -4.18 -7.94
C THR A 43 -3.90 -4.51 -6.46
N VAL A 44 -4.74 -5.45 -6.04
CA VAL A 44 -4.68 -6.09 -4.73
C VAL A 44 -3.91 -7.40 -4.88
N ALA A 45 -2.93 -7.63 -4.03
CA ALA A 45 -2.20 -8.90 -3.95
C ALA A 45 -1.94 -9.23 -2.49
N ASN A 46 -2.56 -10.31 -1.99
CA ASN A 46 -2.52 -10.69 -0.58
C ASN A 46 -2.81 -9.48 0.35
N GLY A 47 -3.84 -8.68 0.05
CA GLY A 47 -4.21 -7.48 0.80
C GLY A 47 -3.25 -6.29 0.71
N VAL A 48 -2.16 -6.38 -0.07
CA VAL A 48 -1.35 -5.21 -0.45
C VAL A 48 -2.00 -4.57 -1.67
N ILE A 49 -2.35 -3.29 -1.54
CA ILE A 49 -2.91 -2.47 -2.62
C ILE A 49 -1.76 -1.73 -3.29
N THR A 50 -1.52 -1.96 -4.57
CA THR A 50 -0.48 -1.29 -5.35
C THR A 50 -1.10 -0.43 -6.42
N ALA A 51 -0.82 0.87 -6.38
CA ALA A 51 -1.25 1.82 -7.41
C ALA A 51 -0.11 2.07 -8.40
N THR A 52 -0.39 1.91 -9.69
CA THR A 52 0.54 2.23 -10.77
C THR A 52 0.17 3.60 -11.34
N MET A 53 1.13 4.51 -11.43
CA MET A 53 0.93 5.84 -12.01
C MET A 53 0.82 5.79 -13.54
N LEU A 54 0.13 6.76 -14.13
CA LEU A 54 0.05 6.90 -15.58
C LEU A 54 1.44 7.13 -16.20
N SER A 55 1.60 6.78 -17.47
CA SER A 55 2.83 7.05 -18.25
C SER A 55 2.82 8.43 -18.92
N SER A 56 1.69 9.13 -18.90
CA SER A 56 1.52 10.48 -19.46
C SER A 56 0.62 11.32 -18.54
N GLY A 57 0.69 12.65 -18.67
CA GLY A 57 -0.10 13.57 -17.83
C GLY A 57 0.34 13.63 -16.35
N VAL A 58 1.49 13.02 -16.02
CA VAL A 58 2.13 13.08 -14.71
C VAL A 58 3.59 13.53 -14.86
N ASN A 59 4.20 13.97 -13.76
CA ASN A 59 5.62 14.35 -13.73
C ASN A 59 6.50 13.18 -14.24
N LYS A 60 7.50 13.49 -15.07
CA LYS A 60 8.44 12.51 -15.65
C LYS A 60 9.06 11.59 -14.60
N GLU A 61 9.32 12.12 -13.41
CA GLU A 61 9.93 11.36 -12.30
C GLU A 61 8.96 10.38 -11.62
N ILE A 62 7.67 10.34 -12.00
CA ILE A 62 6.68 9.40 -11.44
C ILE A 62 5.95 8.57 -12.50
N GLN A 63 6.30 8.73 -13.78
CA GLN A 63 5.66 8.00 -14.88
C GLN A 63 5.85 6.49 -14.73
N GLY A 64 4.73 5.76 -14.77
CA GLY A 64 4.72 4.29 -14.62
C GLY A 64 5.18 3.78 -13.25
N LYS A 65 5.50 4.68 -12.30
CA LYS A 65 5.98 4.29 -10.98
C LYS A 65 4.86 3.78 -10.09
N LYS A 66 5.24 3.09 -9.01
CA LYS A 66 4.32 2.41 -8.11
C LYS A 66 4.49 2.89 -6.67
N LEU A 67 3.37 2.86 -5.94
CA LEU A 67 3.31 2.96 -4.48
C LEU A 67 2.38 1.88 -3.96
N SER A 68 2.56 1.49 -2.70
CA SER A 68 1.71 0.50 -2.05
C SER A 68 1.08 1.03 -0.78
N LEU A 69 -0.11 0.51 -0.50
CA LEU A 69 -0.78 0.59 0.78
C LEU A 69 -0.93 -0.82 1.31
N TRP A 70 -0.65 -1.03 2.58
CA TRP A 70 -0.79 -2.32 3.23
C TRP A 70 -1.32 -2.12 4.64
N ALA A 71 -2.06 -3.09 5.14
CA ALA A 71 -2.49 -3.12 6.52
C ALA A 71 -1.73 -4.19 7.30
N LYS A 72 -1.60 -3.98 8.61
CA LYS A 72 -1.15 -5.00 9.58
C LYS A 72 -2.21 -5.11 10.67
N ARG A 73 -2.40 -6.30 11.22
CA ARG A 73 -3.31 -6.49 12.36
C ARG A 73 -2.72 -5.87 13.63
N GLN A 74 -3.58 -5.27 14.45
CA GLN A 74 -3.29 -4.83 15.82
C GLN A 74 -4.52 -5.04 16.70
N ASP A 75 -4.42 -5.94 17.69
CA ASP A 75 -5.35 -6.00 18.84
C ASP A 75 -6.84 -5.90 18.47
N GLY A 76 -7.26 -6.68 17.46
CA GLY A 76 -8.65 -6.72 16.99
C GLY A 76 -9.01 -5.67 15.91
N SER A 77 -8.07 -4.82 15.53
CA SER A 77 -8.18 -3.82 14.46
C SER A 77 -7.10 -4.01 13.38
N VAL A 78 -7.17 -3.20 12.32
CA VAL A 78 -6.13 -3.13 11.29
C VAL A 78 -5.56 -1.72 11.19
N LYS A 79 -4.24 -1.61 11.10
CA LYS A 79 -3.54 -0.34 10.88
C LYS A 79 -3.01 -0.29 9.45
N TRP A 80 -3.38 0.76 8.72
CA TRP A 80 -2.94 0.98 7.34
C TRP A 80 -1.68 1.83 7.27
N PHE A 81 -0.81 1.47 6.33
CA PHE A 81 0.44 2.12 6.00
C PHE A 81 0.47 2.44 4.50
N CYS A 82 1.30 3.40 4.12
CA CYS A 82 1.43 3.85 2.74
C CYS A 82 2.89 4.23 2.46
N GLY A 83 3.43 3.76 1.35
CA GLY A 83 4.83 3.98 1.03
C GLY A 83 5.27 3.42 -0.30
N GLN A 84 6.57 3.15 -0.39
CA GLN A 84 7.16 2.48 -1.54
C GLN A 84 6.55 1.08 -1.73
N PRO A 85 6.70 0.47 -2.93
CA PRO A 85 6.14 -0.84 -3.19
C PRO A 85 6.60 -1.90 -2.19
N VAL A 86 5.64 -2.67 -1.69
CA VAL A 86 5.85 -3.80 -0.78
C VAL A 86 5.19 -5.06 -1.32
N THR A 87 5.61 -6.21 -0.82
CA THR A 87 4.98 -7.50 -1.11
C THR A 87 4.64 -8.23 0.18
N ARG A 88 3.54 -8.98 0.14
CA ARG A 88 3.17 -9.93 1.17
C ARG A 88 3.26 -11.33 0.58
N THR A 89 4.10 -12.17 1.17
CA THR A 89 4.38 -13.52 0.67
C THR A 89 3.21 -14.47 0.84
N ASP A 90 2.42 -14.30 1.90
CA ASP A 90 1.33 -15.20 2.28
C ASP A 90 0.10 -14.39 2.74
N ALA A 91 -1.10 -14.80 2.35
CA ALA A 91 -2.35 -14.14 2.71
C ALA A 91 -2.59 -14.08 4.23
N LYS A 92 -2.00 -14.95 5.03
CA LYS A 92 -2.13 -14.96 6.49
C LYS A 92 -1.05 -14.16 7.20
N ALA A 93 -0.03 -13.67 6.49
CA ALA A 93 1.06 -12.93 7.09
C ALA A 93 0.64 -11.50 7.48
N ASP A 94 0.96 -11.09 8.71
CA ASP A 94 0.77 -9.70 9.14
C ASP A 94 1.89 -8.77 8.63
N THR A 95 3.05 -9.33 8.33
CA THR A 95 4.22 -8.56 7.85
C THR A 95 4.24 -8.41 6.33
N VAL A 96 4.94 -7.38 5.87
CA VAL A 96 5.26 -7.16 4.45
C VAL A 96 6.77 -6.98 4.31
N ALA A 97 7.30 -7.31 3.12
CA ALA A 97 8.66 -7.02 2.74
C ALA A 97 8.69 -5.87 1.74
N ALA A 98 9.81 -5.13 1.68
CA ALA A 98 10.00 -4.20 0.56
C ALA A 98 10.01 -5.00 -0.75
N ALA A 99 9.32 -4.51 -1.78
CA ALA A 99 9.48 -5.07 -3.12
C ALA A 99 10.92 -4.84 -3.59
N ALA A 100 11.36 -5.62 -4.59
CA ALA A 100 12.66 -5.41 -5.21
C ALA A 100 12.84 -3.93 -5.59
N LYS A 101 14.00 -3.34 -5.28
CA LYS A 101 14.31 -1.95 -5.64
C LYS A 101 14.50 -1.87 -7.15
N THR A 102 13.42 -1.62 -7.89
CA THR A 102 13.46 -1.38 -9.33
C THR A 102 13.33 0.11 -9.64
N ALA A 103 13.61 0.49 -10.89
CA ALA A 103 13.36 1.83 -11.40
C ALA A 103 11.87 2.22 -11.35
N ASP A 104 10.96 1.28 -11.11
CA ASP A 104 9.52 1.51 -11.05
C ASP A 104 9.04 1.99 -9.67
N ASN A 105 9.91 2.01 -8.66
CA ASN A 105 9.53 2.49 -7.34
C ASN A 105 9.49 4.01 -7.31
N ILE A 106 8.39 4.59 -6.82
CA ILE A 106 8.30 6.03 -6.62
C ILE A 106 9.36 6.48 -5.59
N ASN A 107 10.06 7.56 -5.90
CA ASN A 107 10.99 8.16 -4.95
C ASN A 107 10.19 8.81 -3.81
N THR A 108 10.64 8.65 -2.56
CA THR A 108 9.98 9.21 -1.38
C THR A 108 9.82 10.72 -1.43
N LYS A 109 10.66 11.46 -2.18
CA LYS A 109 10.47 12.90 -2.41
C LYS A 109 9.14 13.26 -3.07
N HIS A 110 8.58 12.34 -3.87
CA HIS A 110 7.29 12.52 -4.55
C HIS A 110 6.11 11.95 -3.78
N LEU A 111 6.37 11.24 -2.69
CA LEU A 111 5.33 10.74 -1.81
C LEU A 111 4.92 11.86 -0.84
N PRO A 112 3.61 12.05 -0.58
CA PRO A 112 3.15 12.85 0.55
C PRO A 112 3.78 12.37 1.86
N SER A 113 3.93 13.26 2.84
CA SER A 113 4.51 12.91 4.15
C SER A 113 3.78 11.74 4.83
N THR A 114 2.47 11.66 4.63
CA THR A 114 1.57 10.61 5.13
C THR A 114 1.67 9.28 4.37
N CYS A 115 2.53 9.18 3.35
CA CYS A 115 2.73 7.98 2.55
C CYS A 115 4.24 7.68 2.39
N ARG A 116 5.00 7.76 3.47
CA ARG A 116 6.44 7.48 3.51
C ARG A 116 6.79 6.40 4.54
N ASP A 117 5.85 5.52 4.84
CA ASP A 117 6.08 4.41 5.76
C ASP A 117 7.11 3.44 5.18
N ALA A 118 8.02 2.98 6.04
CA ALA A 118 8.93 1.89 5.71
C ALA A 118 8.20 0.55 5.80
N SER A 119 8.54 -0.44 4.97
CA SER A 119 7.94 -1.79 5.05
C SER A 119 8.12 -2.45 6.43
N SER A 120 9.26 -2.16 7.06
CA SER A 120 9.63 -2.63 8.41
C SER A 120 8.96 -1.86 9.54
N VAL A 121 8.16 -0.82 9.26
CA VAL A 121 7.49 -0.05 10.31
C VAL A 121 6.67 -1.00 11.18
N VAL A 122 6.99 -1.04 12.46
CA VAL A 122 6.24 -1.83 13.42
C VAL A 122 5.03 -1.00 13.85
N CYS A 123 3.94 -1.67 14.18
CA CYS A 123 2.83 -1.01 14.79
C CYS A 123 3.19 -0.65 16.25
N ILE A 124 3.89 0.47 16.41
CA ILE A 124 4.11 1.08 17.73
C ILE A 124 2.86 1.90 18.06
N GLU A 125 2.27 1.64 19.22
CA GLU A 125 1.16 2.43 19.78
C GLU A 125 1.61 3.86 20.12
N THR A 126 2.92 4.06 20.29
CA THR A 126 3.54 5.35 20.49
C THR A 126 4.15 5.83 19.17
N PRO A 127 3.87 7.07 18.70
CA PRO A 127 4.59 7.61 17.56
C PRO A 127 6.10 7.48 17.84
N PRO A 128 6.93 7.06 16.87
CA PRO A 128 8.36 7.11 17.07
C PRO A 128 8.66 8.57 17.34
N THR A 129 9.20 8.87 18.51
CA THR A 129 9.85 10.14 18.79
C THR A 129 10.93 10.26 17.72
N ALA A 130 10.58 10.90 16.61
CA ALA A 130 11.51 11.26 15.57
C ALA A 130 12.61 12.02 16.27
N PHE A 131 13.80 11.43 16.25
CA PHE A 131 15.10 12.06 16.32
C PHE A 131 15.02 13.60 16.26
N TYR A 132 14.76 14.24 17.40
CA TYR A 132 15.24 15.58 17.68
C TYR A 132 16.70 15.42 18.11
N LYS A 133 17.57 15.14 17.15
CA LYS A 133 18.97 15.53 17.26
C LYS A 133 19.16 16.75 16.38
N ASN A 134 18.70 17.88 16.91
CA ASN A 134 19.31 19.16 16.62
C ASN A 134 20.26 19.44 17.78
N THR A 135 21.51 19.01 17.64
CA THR A 135 22.64 19.49 18.43
C THR A 135 23.80 19.64 17.47
#